data_AF-A0A958GA60-F1
#
_entry.id   AF-A0A958GA60-F1
#
_cell.length_a   1.000
_cell.length_b   1.000
_cell.length_c   1.000
_cell.angle_alpha   90.00
_cell.angle_beta   90.00
_cell.angle_gamma   90.00
#
_symmetry.space_group_name_H-M   'P 1'
#
loop_
_entity.id
_entity.type
_entity.pdbx_description
1 polymer ?
#
loop_
_entity_poly.entity_id
_entity_poly.type
_entity_poly.pdbx_seq_one_letter_code
_entity_poly.pdbx_strand_id
1 'polypeptide(L)'
;QLESYRHYLDNLLRSKAHVLPPEQERLLAMSGEIAQGPYHIFSMFNNADIKFPTITGEDGNKLEVTKGRYPRLMESDNRKVRKAAFQALYGTYGRWTNTLSATLSAAVKRDIFYARA
;
A
#
# COMPACT_ATOMS: atom_id res chain seq x y z
N GLN A 1 33.96 -19.13 16.27
CA GLN A 1 33.99 -18.04 15.26
C GLN A 1 32.65 -17.86 14.54
N LEU A 2 31.88 -18.93 14.24
CA LEU A 2 30.53 -18.79 13.63
C LEU A 2 29.39 -18.52 14.62
N GLU A 3 29.67 -18.49 15.93
CA GLU A 3 28.66 -18.38 16.98
C GLU A 3 27.80 -17.11 16.87
N SER A 4 28.38 -16.00 16.39
CA SER A 4 27.68 -14.73 16.12
C SER A 4 26.71 -14.82 14.94
N TYR A 5 26.90 -15.79 14.03
CA TYR A 5 26.06 -15.99 12.84
C TYR A 5 25.07 -17.13 12.99
N ARG A 6 25.08 -17.83 14.13
CA ARG A 6 24.23 -19.01 14.39
C ARG A 6 22.77 -18.76 14.01
N HIS A 7 22.17 -17.66 14.45
CA HIS A 7 20.77 -17.32 14.10
C HIS A 7 20.53 -17.16 12.59
N TYR A 8 21.48 -16.55 11.87
CA TYR A 8 21.39 -16.42 10.41
C TYR A 8 21.51 -17.78 9.72
N LEU A 9 22.47 -18.61 10.14
CA LEU A 9 22.69 -19.95 9.59
C LEU A 9 21.51 -20.88 9.87
N ASP A 10 20.91 -20.82 11.06
CA ASP A 10 19.69 -21.57 11.41
C ASP A 10 18.52 -21.19 10.49
N ASN A 11 18.36 -19.88 10.21
CA ASN A 11 17.36 -19.42 9.26
C ASN A 11 17.66 -19.84 7.82
N LEU A 12 18.92 -19.80 7.39
CA LEU A 12 19.34 -20.25 6.07
C LEU A 12 19.01 -21.74 5.87
N LEU A 13 19.32 -22.57 6.85
CA LEU A 13 19.02 -24.01 6.83
C LEU A 13 17.51 -24.25 6.86
N ARG A 14 16.75 -23.48 7.64
CA ARG A 14 15.28 -23.53 7.68
C ARG A 14 14.67 -23.22 6.31
N SER A 15 15.22 -22.24 5.58
CA SER A 15 14.74 -21.86 4.25
C SER A 15 15.16 -22.81 3.14
N LYS A 16 16.06 -23.78 3.38
CA LYS A 16 16.62 -24.66 2.34
C LYS A 16 15.56 -25.38 1.48
N ALA A 17 14.43 -25.77 2.07
CA ALA A 17 13.33 -26.42 1.34
C ALA A 17 12.57 -25.46 0.38
N HIS A 18 12.85 -24.16 0.47
CA HIS A 18 12.23 -23.09 -0.31
C HIS A 18 13.26 -22.33 -1.18
N VAL A 19 14.46 -22.89 -1.37
CA VAL A 19 15.50 -22.33 -2.24
C VAL A 19 15.56 -23.18 -3.51
N LEU A 20 15.41 -22.52 -4.66
CA LEU A 20 15.41 -23.13 -5.97
C LEU A 20 16.85 -23.37 -6.48
N PRO A 21 17.02 -24.14 -7.58
CA PRO A 21 18.28 -24.19 -8.29
C PRO A 21 18.78 -22.81 -8.72
N PRO A 22 20.10 -22.57 -8.79
CA PRO A 22 20.68 -21.23 -9.02
C PRO A 22 20.14 -20.49 -10.25
N GLU A 23 19.86 -21.20 -11.34
CA GLU A 23 19.30 -20.61 -12.56
C GLU A 23 17.88 -20.08 -12.36
N GLN A 24 17.08 -20.79 -11.57
CA GLN A 24 15.70 -20.39 -11.25
C GLN A 24 15.68 -19.24 -10.25
N GLU A 25 16.52 -19.29 -9.21
CA GLU A 25 16.72 -18.17 -8.27
C GLU A 25 17.14 -16.89 -9.01
N ARG A 26 18.03 -17.01 -10.00
CA ARG A 26 18.44 -15.86 -10.82
C ARG A 26 17.27 -15.26 -11.58
N LEU A 27 16.41 -16.08 -12.19
CA LEU A 27 15.22 -15.60 -12.89
C LEU A 27 14.22 -14.95 -11.92
N LEU A 28 14.00 -15.56 -10.74
CA LEU A 28 13.13 -15.01 -9.70
C LEU A 28 13.65 -13.66 -9.21
N ALA A 29 14.96 -13.54 -8.95
CA ALA A 29 15.60 -12.30 -8.54
C ALA A 29 15.48 -11.20 -9.61
N MET A 30 15.65 -11.54 -10.90
CA MET A 30 15.46 -10.60 -12.00
C MET A 30 14.00 -10.12 -12.13
N SER A 31 13.02 -10.93 -11.71
CA SER A 31 11.61 -10.52 -11.66
C SER A 31 11.30 -9.54 -10.52
N GLY A 32 12.25 -9.29 -9.61
CA GLY A 32 12.06 -8.42 -8.45
C GLY A 32 11.62 -7.00 -8.80
N GLU A 33 12.23 -6.39 -9.82
CA GLU A 33 11.90 -5.01 -10.22
C GLU A 33 10.45 -4.89 -10.73
N ILE A 34 10.04 -5.77 -11.63
CA ILE A 34 8.66 -5.79 -12.15
C ILE A 34 7.65 -6.13 -11.05
N ALA A 35 8.03 -6.98 -10.10
CA ALA A 35 7.23 -7.35 -8.95
C ALA A 35 6.98 -6.19 -7.96
N GLN A 36 7.83 -5.16 -7.93
CA GLN A 36 7.59 -3.96 -7.12
C GLN A 36 6.61 -2.98 -7.78
N GLY A 37 6.30 -3.14 -9.07
CA GLY A 37 5.43 -2.26 -9.84
C GLY A 37 4.10 -1.90 -9.15
N PRO A 38 3.29 -2.88 -8.68
CA PRO A 38 2.02 -2.59 -8.01
C PRO A 38 2.16 -1.68 -6.78
N TYR A 39 3.20 -1.91 -5.98
CA TYR A 39 3.46 -1.09 -4.79
C TYR A 39 3.85 0.35 -5.18
N HIS A 40 4.76 0.51 -6.14
CA HIS A 40 5.18 1.85 -6.60
C HIS A 40 4.02 2.65 -7.20
N ILE A 41 3.20 2.00 -8.04
CA ILE A 41 2.02 2.62 -8.65
C ILE A 41 1.05 3.09 -7.56
N PHE A 42 0.70 2.21 -6.61
CA PHE A 42 -0.19 2.59 -5.52
C PHE A 42 0.40 3.71 -4.66
N SER A 43 1.69 3.64 -4.32
CA SER A 43 2.35 4.64 -3.47
C SER A 43 2.32 6.03 -4.11
N MET A 44 2.70 6.14 -5.39
CA MET A 44 2.66 7.40 -6.13
C MET A 44 1.24 7.95 -6.25
N PHE A 45 0.31 7.10 -6.70
CA PHE A 45 -1.10 7.48 -6.80
C PHE A 45 -1.63 7.99 -5.46
N ASN A 46 -1.43 7.20 -4.40
CA ASN A 46 -2.04 7.45 -3.12
C ASN A 46 -1.39 8.66 -2.42
N ASN A 47 -0.08 8.85 -2.54
CA ASN A 47 0.65 9.84 -1.72
C ASN A 47 1.00 11.13 -2.46
N ALA A 48 1.12 11.10 -3.79
CA ALA A 48 1.48 12.27 -4.59
C ALA A 48 0.29 12.81 -5.39
N ASP A 49 -0.39 11.93 -6.13
CA ASP A 49 -1.30 12.36 -7.19
C ASP A 49 -2.73 12.58 -6.71
N ILE A 50 -3.26 11.71 -5.83
CA ILE A 50 -4.66 11.78 -5.41
C ILE A 50 -4.96 13.12 -4.72
N LYS A 51 -5.98 13.81 -5.21
CA LYS A 51 -6.50 15.05 -4.63
C LYS A 51 -7.92 14.83 -4.12
N PHE A 52 -8.21 15.39 -2.95
CA PHE A 52 -9.54 15.30 -2.34
C PHE A 52 -10.25 16.65 -2.43
N PRO A 53 -11.58 16.67 -2.44
CA PRO A 53 -12.32 17.91 -2.53
C PRO A 53 -12.26 18.71 -1.21
N THR A 54 -12.58 20.00 -1.34
CA THR A 54 -12.76 20.92 -0.22
C THR A 54 -14.13 20.76 0.42
N ILE A 55 -14.19 20.83 1.75
CA ILE A 55 -15.44 20.84 2.53
C ILE A 55 -15.57 22.14 3.33
N THR A 56 -16.75 22.39 3.88
CA THR A 56 -16.97 23.48 4.85
C THR A 56 -16.67 22.98 6.26
N GLY A 57 -15.82 23.70 6.99
CA GLY A 57 -15.42 23.43 8.37
C GLY A 57 -16.42 23.91 9.41
N GLU A 58 -16.05 23.77 10.68
CA GLU A 58 -16.88 24.15 11.83
C GLU A 58 -17.11 25.67 11.91
N ASP A 59 -16.10 26.44 11.53
CA ASP A 59 -16.07 27.90 11.48
C ASP A 59 -16.68 28.48 10.19
N GLY A 60 -17.24 27.62 9.32
CA GLY A 60 -17.76 28.02 8.01
C GLY A 60 -16.69 28.21 6.93
N ASN A 61 -15.41 28.05 7.26
CA ASN A 61 -14.33 28.18 6.28
C ASN A 61 -14.21 26.96 5.38
N LYS A 62 -13.80 27.19 4.14
CA LYS A 62 -13.51 26.11 3.19
C LYS A 62 -12.13 25.52 3.46
N LEU A 63 -12.08 24.20 3.63
CA LEU A 63 -10.85 23.48 3.91
C LEU A 63 -10.71 22.25 3.01
N GLU A 64 -9.53 22.12 2.39
CA GLU A 64 -9.19 20.93 1.62
C GLU A 64 -9.06 19.72 2.55
N VAL A 65 -9.72 18.62 2.19
CA VAL A 65 -9.49 17.33 2.85
C VAL A 65 -8.11 16.84 2.44
N THR A 66 -7.29 16.48 3.41
CA THR A 66 -6.03 15.78 3.16
C THR A 66 -5.95 14.59 4.11
N LYS A 67 -5.08 13.63 3.80
CA LYS A 67 -4.86 12.49 4.72
C LYS A 67 -4.41 12.93 6.11
N GLY A 68 -3.64 14.02 6.20
CA GLY A 68 -3.19 14.57 7.48
C GLY A 68 -4.29 15.30 8.25
N ARG A 69 -5.26 15.92 7.56
CA ARG A 69 -6.39 16.60 8.20
C ARG A 69 -7.55 15.67 8.53
N TYR A 70 -7.71 14.58 7.78
CA TYR A 70 -8.87 13.70 7.86
C TYR A 70 -9.16 13.18 9.28
N PRO A 71 -8.18 12.70 10.09
CA PRO A 71 -8.46 12.27 11.46
C PRO A 71 -9.09 13.37 12.32
N ARG A 72 -8.51 14.58 12.30
CA ARG A 72 -9.05 15.73 13.05
C ARG A 72 -10.45 16.13 12.59
N LEU A 73 -10.70 16.07 11.27
CA LEU A 73 -12.04 16.35 10.73
C LEU A 73 -13.07 15.29 11.14
N MET A 74 -12.64 14.06 11.40
CA MET A 74 -13.48 12.99 11.91
C MET A 74 -13.68 13.05 13.44
N GLU A 75 -12.84 13.81 14.16
CA GLU A 75 -12.97 14.06 15.60
C GLU A 75 -13.80 15.32 15.93
N SER A 76 -14.07 16.16 14.93
CA SER A 76 -14.96 17.33 15.02
C SER A 76 -16.26 17.03 15.77
N ASP A 77 -16.71 17.93 16.65
CA ASP A 77 -18.00 17.80 17.36
C ASP A 77 -19.18 17.96 16.38
N ASN A 78 -18.97 18.71 15.30
CA ASN A 78 -19.97 18.93 14.27
C ASN A 78 -20.15 17.72 13.34
N ARG A 79 -21.27 17.00 13.49
CA ARG A 79 -21.62 15.84 12.64
C ARG A 79 -21.62 16.14 11.13
N LYS A 80 -21.95 17.38 10.72
CA LYS A 80 -21.95 17.75 9.29
C LYS A 80 -20.53 17.76 8.72
N VAL A 81 -19.55 18.22 9.50
CA VAL A 81 -18.12 18.22 9.13
C VAL A 81 -17.63 16.78 8.99
N ARG A 82 -17.88 15.92 9.99
CA ARG A 82 -17.51 14.49 9.93
C ARG A 82 -18.10 13.80 8.70
N LYS A 83 -19.40 14.02 8.42
CA LYS A 83 -20.08 13.45 7.25
C LYS A 83 -19.44 13.93 5.94
N ALA A 84 -19.19 15.22 5.82
CA ALA A 84 -18.59 15.80 4.61
C ALA A 84 -17.16 15.28 4.39
N ALA A 85 -16.34 15.20 5.44
CA ALA A 85 -14.99 14.66 5.38
C ALA A 85 -14.97 13.19 4.94
N PHE A 86 -15.83 12.35 5.52
CA PHE A 86 -15.97 10.95 5.12
C PHE A 86 -16.35 10.82 3.64
N GLN A 87 -17.38 11.53 3.20
CA GLN A 87 -17.85 11.48 1.82
C GLN A 87 -16.80 12.02 0.83
N ALA A 88 -16.05 13.06 1.20
CA ALA A 88 -14.95 13.60 0.42
C ALA A 88 -13.83 12.58 0.21
N LEU A 89 -13.37 11.93 1.29
CA LEU A 89 -12.28 10.96 1.25
C LEU A 89 -12.70 9.69 0.50
N TYR A 90 -13.72 9.00 0.99
CA TYR A 90 -14.16 7.72 0.42
C TYR A 90 -14.82 7.87 -0.93
N GLY A 91 -15.51 8.99 -1.19
CA GLY A 91 -16.03 9.27 -2.53
C GLY A 91 -14.90 9.44 -3.56
N THR A 92 -13.77 10.02 -3.16
CA THR A 92 -12.59 10.11 -4.03
C THR A 92 -11.98 8.74 -4.30
N TYR A 93 -11.71 7.94 -3.26
CA TYR A 93 -11.24 6.57 -3.46
C TYR A 93 -12.23 5.71 -4.29
N GLY A 94 -13.53 5.89 -4.07
CA GLY A 94 -14.59 5.22 -4.82
C GLY A 94 -14.53 5.48 -6.33
N ARG A 95 -14.18 6.70 -6.76
CA ARG A 95 -13.98 7.02 -8.18
C ARG A 95 -12.82 6.24 -8.81
N TRP A 96 -11.85 5.80 -8.01
CA TRP A 96 -10.67 5.06 -8.43
C TRP A 96 -10.73 3.56 -8.11
N THR A 97 -11.91 3.05 -7.76
CA THR A 97 -12.10 1.64 -7.32
C THR A 97 -11.48 0.65 -8.31
N ASN A 98 -11.72 0.83 -9.61
CA ASN A 98 -11.21 -0.09 -10.63
C ASN A 98 -9.67 -0.10 -10.68
N THR A 99 -9.04 1.08 -10.69
CA THR A 99 -7.58 1.23 -10.70
C THR A 99 -6.97 0.59 -9.45
N LEU A 100 -7.48 0.93 -8.27
CA LEU A 100 -6.99 0.41 -6.99
C LEU A 100 -7.18 -1.12 -6.90
N SER A 101 -8.31 -1.63 -7.38
CA SER A 101 -8.58 -3.08 -7.42
C SER A 101 -7.62 -3.81 -8.36
N ALA A 102 -7.33 -3.23 -9.53
CA ALA A 102 -6.37 -3.80 -10.47
C ALA A 102 -4.95 -3.81 -9.89
N THR A 103 -4.53 -2.71 -9.25
CA THR A 103 -3.23 -2.62 -8.58
C THR A 103 -3.10 -3.64 -7.44
N LEU A 104 -4.12 -3.77 -6.59
CA LEU A 104 -4.13 -4.77 -5.53
C LEU A 104 -4.13 -6.20 -6.09
N SER A 105 -4.92 -6.47 -7.13
CA SER A 105 -4.95 -7.77 -7.79
C SER A 105 -3.58 -8.16 -8.34
N ALA A 106 -2.85 -7.21 -8.92
CA ALA A 106 -1.49 -7.44 -9.39
C ALA A 106 -0.52 -7.77 -8.24
N ALA A 107 -0.63 -7.09 -7.10
CA ALA A 107 0.17 -7.40 -5.90
C ALA A 107 -0.12 -8.82 -5.37
N VAL A 108 -1.39 -9.22 -5.30
CA VAL A 108 -1.78 -10.57 -4.88
C VAL A 108 -1.27 -11.63 -5.87
N LYS A 109 -1.38 -11.38 -7.18
CA LYS A 109 -0.87 -12.30 -8.21
C LYS A 109 0.65 -12.45 -8.13
N ARG A 110 1.38 -11.38 -7.82
CA ARG A 110 2.81 -11.43 -7.54
C ARG A 110 3.10 -12.34 -6.34
N ASP A 111 2.38 -12.17 -5.23
CA ASP A 111 2.61 -12.99 -4.03
C ASP A 111 2.31 -14.47 -4.31
N ILE A 112 1.25 -14.76 -5.07
CA ILE A 112 0.94 -16.12 -5.55
C ILE A 112 2.05 -16.69 -6.44
N PHE A 113 2.65 -15.87 -7.31
CA PHE A 113 3.76 -16.29 -8.16
C PHE A 113 4.96 -16.72 -7.31
N TYR A 114 5.44 -15.87 -6.39
CA TYR A 114 6.60 -16.22 -5.53
C TYR A 114 6.32 -17.38 -4.56
N ALA A 115 5.07 -17.58 -4.14
CA ALA A 115 4.70 -18.70 -3.28
C ALA A 115 4.67 -20.05 -4.02
N ARG A 116 4.50 -20.04 -5.34
CA ARG A 116 4.39 -21.26 -6.17
C ARG A 116 5.65 -21.57 -6.97
N ALA A 117 6.49 -20.57 -7.17
CA ALA A 117 7.71 -20.68 -7.97
C ALA A 117 8.78 -21.51 -7.28
#